data_AF-A0A0Q5PQE2-F1
#
_entry.id   AF-A0A0Q5PQE2-F1
#
_cell.length_a   1.000
_cell.length_b   1.000
_cell.length_c   1.000
_cell.angle_alpha   90.00
_cell.angle_beta   90.00
_cell.angle_gamma   90.00
#
_symmetry.space_group_name_H-M   'P 1'
#
loop_
_entity.id
_entity.type
_entity.pdbx_description
1 polymer ?
#
loop_
_entity_poly.entity_id
_entity_poly.type
_entity_poly.pdbx_seq_one_letter_code
_entity_poly.pdbx_strand_id
1 'polypeptide(L)'
;MAISGRFVLLALAGLLPVMLFPGWGTVLLVCLVLGALLLLDLALAAPLRKITLDRTLPGNVTLTGSCESVLTIGNTGPRRLRGLVRDAWQPSAGAQNPRQITDVPAGERRRLKVLLKPARRGDLKAPHVTLRAFGPLWLAARQRTLPCPGAVRVLPPFHSRRHLPSKLRKLRELDGKAAVQIRGAGTEFDSLRDYVRGDDVRSIDWRATARRSAVVVRTWRPERDRRVVIMLDTSRTAAARIDDEPRLDTGIEAALLLAVLAERGGDRVDFFAFDRRTRGRAGSASKGNLLGQLVQAMAPLEPELIELDWSQVPGQIRQLSAHRSLVVLLTPLDSGAPEEGLLPMASQLAQQHVVVVASVRDPMLGTMQKERTTAAQVFRAAAAERALLEREAVAIQLRQMGVEVVDAEPHQLPPALADAYIRLKAAGRL
;
A
#
# COMPACT_ATOMS: atom_id res chain seq x y z
N MET A 1 -26.01 25.28 16.88
CA MET A 1 -25.85 26.68 16.43
C MET A 1 -24.38 27.04 16.54
N ALA A 2 -23.87 27.94 15.72
CA ALA A 2 -22.51 28.48 15.83
C ALA A 2 -22.56 30.02 15.79
N ILE A 3 -21.69 30.67 16.55
CA ILE A 3 -21.56 32.13 16.60
C ILE A 3 -20.30 32.52 15.83
N SER A 4 -20.36 33.61 15.06
CA SER A 4 -19.21 34.09 14.30
C SER A 4 -18.35 35.06 15.11
N GLY A 5 -17.11 35.31 14.65
CA GLY A 5 -16.28 36.38 15.20
C GLY A 5 -16.87 37.77 15.01
N ARG A 6 -17.78 37.98 14.04
CA ARG A 6 -18.46 39.27 13.84
C ARG A 6 -19.39 39.60 14.99
N PHE A 7 -20.07 38.60 15.55
CA PHE A 7 -20.90 38.82 16.72
C PHE A 7 -20.06 39.19 17.95
N VAL A 8 -18.87 38.60 18.12
CA VAL A 8 -17.95 38.96 19.20
C VAL A 8 -17.48 40.41 19.05
N LEU A 9 -17.13 40.85 17.83
CA LEU A 9 -16.79 42.24 17.55
C LEU A 9 -17.97 43.20 17.81
N LEU A 10 -19.18 42.80 17.42
CA LEU A 10 -20.40 43.57 17.69
C LEU A 10 -20.66 43.69 19.20
N ALA A 11 -20.44 42.62 19.96
CA ALA A 11 -20.56 42.63 21.41
C ALA A 11 -19.50 43.54 22.07
N LEU A 12 -18.26 43.52 21.58
CA LEU A 12 -17.19 44.44 22.01
C LEU A 12 -17.54 45.90 21.70
N ALA A 13 -18.06 46.19 20.51
CA ALA A 13 -18.55 47.53 20.16
C ALA A 13 -19.73 47.95 21.05
N GLY A 14 -20.56 47.00 21.48
CA GLY A 14 -21.62 47.21 22.47
C GLY A 14 -21.14 47.65 23.86
N LEU A 15 -19.85 47.48 24.18
CA LEU A 15 -19.28 48.02 25.42
C LEU A 15 -19.16 49.55 25.39
N LEU A 16 -19.03 50.17 24.21
CA LEU A 16 -18.81 51.60 24.08
C LEU A 16 -20.03 52.43 24.56
N PRO A 17 -21.28 52.10 24.19
CA PRO A 17 -22.47 52.71 24.81
C PRO A 17 -22.57 52.49 26.33
N VAL A 18 -22.15 51.31 26.82
CA VAL A 18 -22.14 51.00 28.26
C VAL A 18 -21.12 51.84 29.01
N MET A 19 -19.96 52.11 28.40
CA MET A 19 -18.93 52.99 28.97
C MET A 19 -19.35 54.47 28.94
N LEU A 20 -20.02 54.91 27.87
CA LEU A 20 -20.49 56.30 27.73
C LEU A 20 -21.67 56.62 28.65
N PHE A 21 -22.53 55.63 28.91
CA PHE A 21 -23.73 55.78 29.75
C PHE A 21 -23.84 54.61 30.73
N PRO A 22 -23.08 54.64 31.84
CA PRO A 22 -23.03 53.52 32.78
C PRO A 22 -24.38 53.36 33.52
N GLY A 23 -25.04 52.22 33.31
CA GLY A 23 -26.27 51.87 34.02
C GLY A 23 -26.81 50.49 33.63
N TRP A 24 -27.56 49.84 34.53
CA TRP A 24 -28.16 48.53 34.25
C TRP A 24 -29.09 48.55 33.03
N GLY A 25 -29.77 49.69 32.78
CA GLY A 25 -30.62 49.87 31.61
C GLY A 25 -29.87 49.85 30.28
N THR A 26 -28.68 50.44 30.20
CA THR A 26 -27.88 50.47 28.96
C THR A 26 -27.29 49.09 28.67
N VAL A 27 -26.85 48.37 29.69
CA VAL A 27 -26.41 46.96 29.58
C VAL A 27 -27.55 46.09 29.06
N LEU A 28 -28.76 46.19 29.65
CA LEU A 28 -29.92 45.42 29.21
C LEU A 28 -30.32 45.74 27.77
N LEU A 29 -30.33 47.01 27.38
CA LEU A 29 -30.66 47.43 26.02
C LEU A 29 -29.67 46.87 25.00
N VAL A 30 -28.36 46.98 25.27
CA VAL A 30 -27.32 46.42 24.40
C VAL A 30 -27.46 44.91 24.28
N CYS A 31 -27.66 44.19 25.38
CA CYS A 31 -27.90 42.75 25.36
C CYS A 31 -29.14 42.36 24.55
N LEU A 32 -30.23 43.11 24.67
CA LEU A 32 -31.48 42.86 23.96
C LEU A 32 -31.30 43.09 22.45
N VAL A 33 -30.64 44.18 22.05
CA VAL A 33 -30.33 44.46 20.64
C VAL A 33 -29.42 43.39 20.04
N LEU A 34 -28.34 43.02 20.74
CA LEU A 34 -27.43 41.95 20.29
C LEU A 34 -28.17 40.61 20.16
N GLY A 35 -29.01 40.26 21.14
CA GLY A 35 -29.83 39.05 21.12
C GLY A 35 -30.83 39.05 19.96
N ALA A 36 -31.52 40.17 19.73
CA ALA A 36 -32.47 40.32 18.63
C ALA A 36 -31.78 40.17 17.26
N LEU A 37 -30.62 40.81 17.06
CA LEU A 37 -29.82 40.68 15.83
C LEU A 37 -29.34 39.24 15.61
N LEU A 38 -28.89 38.57 16.68
CA LEU A 38 -28.43 37.17 16.62
C LEU A 38 -29.58 36.22 16.22
N LEU A 39 -30.74 36.38 16.85
CA LEU A 39 -31.93 35.55 16.58
C LEU A 39 -32.49 35.82 15.18
N LEU A 40 -32.55 37.09 14.76
CA LEU A 40 -32.98 37.46 13.42
C LEU A 40 -32.05 36.87 12.35
N ASP A 41 -30.74 36.99 12.54
CA ASP A 41 -29.75 36.42 11.62
C ASP A 41 -29.88 34.89 11.52
N LEU A 42 -30.03 34.20 12.67
CA LEU A 42 -30.25 32.75 12.71
C LEU A 42 -31.60 32.33 12.11
N ALA A 43 -32.64 33.13 12.28
CA ALA A 43 -33.96 32.90 11.72
C ALA A 43 -33.93 33.02 10.19
N LEU A 44 -33.16 33.96 9.64
CA LEU A 44 -32.98 34.17 8.20
C LEU A 44 -31.97 33.20 7.55
N ALA A 45 -31.12 32.53 8.33
CA ALA A 45 -30.22 31.51 7.82
C ALA A 45 -30.96 30.36 7.10
N ALA A 46 -30.31 29.80 6.07
CA ALA A 46 -30.89 28.73 5.26
C ALA A 46 -31.17 27.45 6.08
N PRO A 47 -32.33 26.78 5.88
CA PRO A 47 -32.64 25.55 6.59
C PRO A 47 -31.82 24.37 6.03
N LEU A 48 -30.85 23.88 6.81
CA LEU A 48 -29.99 22.74 6.46
C LEU A 48 -30.72 21.39 6.28
N ARG A 49 -32.04 21.33 6.46
CA ARG A 49 -32.87 20.16 6.14
C ARG A 49 -33.23 20.05 4.66
N LYS A 50 -33.18 21.17 3.93
CA LYS A 50 -33.49 21.26 2.49
C LYS A 50 -32.22 21.32 1.62
N ILE A 51 -31.07 20.97 2.19
CA ILE A 51 -29.81 20.92 1.46
C ILE A 51 -29.50 19.47 1.11
N THR A 52 -29.20 19.22 -0.16
CA THR A 52 -28.79 17.92 -0.69
C THR A 52 -27.29 17.93 -0.97
N LEU A 53 -26.63 16.82 -0.69
CA LEU A 53 -25.22 16.61 -0.99
C LEU A 53 -25.07 15.41 -1.90
N ASP A 54 -24.26 15.56 -2.93
CA ASP A 54 -23.84 14.49 -3.81
C ASP A 54 -22.33 14.56 -4.03
N ARG A 55 -21.66 13.42 -4.10
CA ARG A 55 -20.20 13.36 -4.20
C ARG A 55 -19.80 12.52 -5.39
N THR A 56 -19.04 13.14 -6.29
CA THR A 56 -18.31 12.42 -7.32
C THR A 56 -16.92 12.07 -6.79
N LEU A 57 -16.64 10.77 -6.70
CA LEU A 57 -15.37 10.26 -6.23
C LEU A 57 -14.34 10.22 -7.36
N PRO A 58 -13.07 10.56 -7.08
CA PRO A 58 -12.00 10.29 -8.02
C PRO A 58 -11.80 8.77 -8.18
N GLY A 59 -11.20 8.37 -9.29
CA GLY A 59 -10.69 7.01 -9.45
C GLY A 59 -9.50 6.73 -8.52
N ASN A 60 -8.80 5.63 -8.79
CA ASN A 60 -7.60 5.28 -8.03
C ASN A 60 -6.49 6.31 -8.26
N VAL A 61 -5.75 6.65 -7.20
CA VAL A 61 -4.59 7.55 -7.26
C VAL A 61 -3.37 6.85 -6.69
N THR A 62 -2.18 7.08 -7.22
CA THR A 62 -0.94 6.59 -6.58
C THR A 62 -0.56 7.50 -5.42
N LEU A 63 0.18 6.99 -4.42
CA LEU A 63 0.58 7.78 -3.24
C LEU A 63 1.29 9.11 -3.58
N THR A 64 2.04 9.16 -4.68
CA THR A 64 2.72 10.37 -5.16
C THR A 64 1.83 11.29 -6.02
N GLY A 65 0.62 10.85 -6.33
CA GLY A 65 -0.34 11.56 -7.18
C GLY A 65 -1.22 12.52 -6.39
N SER A 66 -1.99 13.31 -7.12
CA SER A 66 -3.06 14.13 -6.56
C SER A 66 -4.35 13.86 -7.32
N CYS A 67 -5.49 14.02 -6.66
CA CYS A 67 -6.80 13.86 -7.29
C CYS A 67 -7.81 14.87 -6.74
N GLU A 68 -8.87 15.10 -7.50
CA GLU A 68 -9.96 16.00 -7.10
C GLU A 68 -11.19 15.19 -6.70
N SER A 69 -11.75 15.45 -5.51
CA SER A 69 -13.11 15.05 -5.18
C SER A 69 -14.06 16.21 -5.42
N VAL A 70 -15.18 15.96 -6.09
CA VAL A 70 -16.18 16.99 -6.38
C VAL A 70 -17.40 16.77 -5.49
N LEU A 71 -17.67 17.72 -4.61
CA LEU A 71 -18.86 17.77 -3.78
C LEU A 71 -19.88 18.73 -4.41
N THR A 72 -21.03 18.21 -4.83
CA THR A 72 -22.15 18.99 -5.34
C THR A 72 -23.14 19.28 -4.22
N ILE A 73 -23.37 20.55 -3.96
CA ILE A 73 -24.34 21.03 -2.97
C ILE A 73 -25.55 21.57 -3.71
N GLY A 74 -26.73 21.02 -3.40
CA GLY A 74 -28.00 21.52 -3.90
C GLY A 74 -28.81 22.19 -2.81
N ASN A 75 -29.38 23.35 -3.11
CA ASN A 75 -30.27 24.06 -2.20
C ASN A 75 -31.71 23.94 -2.71
N THR A 76 -32.47 23.00 -2.16
CA THR A 76 -33.90 22.84 -2.45
C THR A 76 -34.79 23.68 -1.54
N GLY A 77 -34.18 24.52 -0.69
CA GLY A 77 -34.87 25.38 0.24
C GLY A 77 -35.20 26.76 -0.36
N PRO A 78 -36.10 27.52 0.29
CA PRO A 78 -36.51 28.83 -0.18
C PRO A 78 -35.49 29.95 0.12
N ARG A 79 -34.45 29.68 0.92
CA ARG A 79 -33.48 30.69 1.38
C ARG A 79 -32.09 30.38 0.85
N ARG A 80 -31.38 31.41 0.40
CA ARG A 80 -30.00 31.34 -0.09
C ARG A 80 -29.06 30.81 1.01
N LEU A 81 -28.32 29.75 0.71
CA LEU A 81 -27.31 29.19 1.58
C LEU A 81 -26.03 30.01 1.44
N ARG A 82 -25.76 30.89 2.41
CA ARG A 82 -24.45 31.53 2.59
C ARG A 82 -23.73 30.79 3.69
N GLY A 83 -22.64 30.11 3.39
CA GLY A 83 -22.16 29.11 4.32
C GLY A 83 -20.71 28.75 4.22
N LEU A 84 -20.26 28.00 5.21
CA LEU A 84 -18.98 27.30 5.21
C LEU A 84 -19.25 25.81 5.14
N VAL A 85 -18.61 25.15 4.19
CA VAL A 85 -18.66 23.70 4.00
C VAL A 85 -17.35 23.15 4.48
N ARG A 86 -17.40 22.13 5.33
CA ARG A 86 -16.23 21.34 5.71
C ARG A 86 -16.43 19.90 5.28
N ASP A 87 -15.63 19.47 4.32
CA ASP A 87 -15.52 18.08 3.92
C ASP A 87 -14.63 17.32 4.90
N ALA A 88 -15.13 16.23 5.50
CA ALA A 88 -14.46 15.52 6.58
C ALA A 88 -13.62 14.33 6.07
N TRP A 89 -12.71 14.62 5.13
CA TRP A 89 -11.68 13.65 4.76
C TRP A 89 -10.78 13.32 5.95
N GLN A 90 -10.36 12.06 6.04
CA GLN A 90 -9.28 11.66 6.94
C GLN A 90 -8.03 12.53 6.71
N PRO A 91 -7.27 12.89 7.76
CA PRO A 91 -6.08 13.72 7.62
C PRO A 91 -5.05 13.17 6.62
N SER A 92 -4.92 11.84 6.55
CA SER A 92 -4.04 11.14 5.60
C SER A 92 -4.43 11.33 4.13
N ALA A 93 -5.65 11.76 3.81
CA ALA A 93 -6.04 12.11 2.45
C ALA A 93 -5.44 13.44 1.98
N GLY A 94 -4.88 14.22 2.92
CA GLY A 94 -4.18 15.47 2.65
C GLY A 94 -5.03 16.48 1.87
N ALA A 95 -6.31 16.59 2.24
CA ALA A 95 -7.22 17.56 1.65
C ALA A 95 -6.68 18.98 1.87
N GLN A 96 -6.39 19.70 0.77
CA GLN A 96 -5.74 21.01 0.79
C GLN A 96 -6.72 22.14 1.11
N ASN A 97 -7.94 22.02 0.59
CA ASN A 97 -9.03 23.00 0.76
C ASN A 97 -10.32 22.33 1.27
N PRO A 98 -10.29 21.62 2.42
CA PRO A 98 -11.45 20.89 2.93
C PRO A 98 -12.53 21.83 3.47
N ARG A 99 -12.19 23.10 3.74
CA ARG A 99 -13.11 24.14 4.19
C ARG A 99 -13.27 25.17 3.09
N GLN A 100 -14.49 25.36 2.61
CA GLN A 100 -14.79 26.28 1.51
C GLN A 100 -16.01 27.13 1.84
N ILE A 101 -15.89 28.44 1.62
CA ILE A 101 -17.03 29.34 1.66
C ILE A 101 -17.88 29.05 0.43
N THR A 102 -19.19 28.90 0.62
CA THR A 102 -20.13 28.59 -0.44
C THR A 102 -21.30 29.56 -0.41
N ASP A 103 -21.81 29.84 -1.60
CA ASP A 103 -23.04 30.58 -1.80
C ASP A 103 -23.90 29.85 -2.82
N VAL A 104 -25.01 29.30 -2.35
CA VAL A 104 -25.97 28.53 -3.16
C VAL A 104 -27.35 29.20 -3.09
N PRO A 105 -27.79 29.89 -4.15
CA PRO A 105 -29.14 30.43 -4.26
C PRO A 105 -30.22 29.35 -4.10
N ALA A 106 -31.46 29.77 -3.82
CA ALA A 106 -32.59 28.86 -3.74
C ALA A 106 -32.83 28.18 -5.10
N GLY A 107 -33.05 26.86 -5.10
CA GLY A 107 -33.23 26.05 -6.32
C GLY A 107 -31.94 25.71 -7.07
N GLU A 108 -30.80 26.29 -6.70
CA GLU A 108 -29.54 26.12 -7.43
C GLU A 108 -28.62 25.06 -6.84
N ARG A 109 -27.61 24.68 -7.64
CA ARG A 109 -26.52 23.79 -7.23
C ARG A 109 -25.17 24.48 -7.40
N ARG A 110 -24.20 24.13 -6.54
CA ARG A 110 -22.79 24.53 -6.67
C ARG A 110 -21.89 23.31 -6.50
N ARG A 111 -20.81 23.28 -7.27
CA ARG A 111 -19.77 22.25 -7.17
C ARG A 111 -18.58 22.82 -6.41
N LEU A 112 -18.13 22.09 -5.41
CA LEU A 112 -16.94 22.38 -4.62
C LEU A 112 -15.90 21.30 -4.91
N LYS A 113 -14.72 21.73 -5.34
CA LYS A 113 -13.61 20.82 -5.64
C LYS A 113 -12.69 20.75 -4.45
N VAL A 114 -12.42 19.55 -3.94
CA VAL A 114 -11.45 19.31 -2.88
C VAL A 114 -10.24 18.62 -3.49
N LEU A 115 -9.08 19.28 -3.46
CA LEU A 115 -7.82 18.71 -3.91
C LEU A 115 -7.26 17.81 -2.80
N LEU A 116 -7.04 16.53 -3.12
CA LEU A 116 -6.48 15.52 -2.24
C LEU A 116 -5.02 15.24 -2.64
N LYS A 117 -4.12 15.33 -1.66
CA LYS A 117 -2.71 14.93 -1.77
C LYS A 117 -2.43 13.89 -0.68
N PRO A 118 -2.70 12.60 -0.94
CA PRO A 118 -2.57 11.57 0.06
C PRO A 118 -1.16 11.49 0.64
N ALA A 119 -1.07 11.31 1.95
CA ALA A 119 0.18 11.08 2.67
C ALA A 119 0.37 9.60 3.06
N ARG A 120 -0.68 8.77 2.92
CA ARG A 120 -0.63 7.32 3.15
C ARG A 120 -1.42 6.58 2.08
N ARG A 121 -0.99 5.36 1.75
CA ARG A 121 -1.75 4.46 0.87
C ARG A 121 -3.02 3.93 1.57
N GLY A 122 -3.87 3.24 0.84
CA GLY A 122 -5.07 2.60 1.37
C GLY A 122 -6.36 3.29 0.96
N ASP A 123 -7.46 2.81 1.53
CA ASP A 123 -8.79 3.37 1.28
C ASP A 123 -9.05 4.52 2.26
N LEU A 124 -8.81 5.74 1.79
CA LEU A 124 -8.98 6.96 2.58
C LEU A 124 -10.42 7.44 2.45
N LYS A 125 -11.06 7.72 3.59
CA LYS A 125 -12.52 7.91 3.69
C LYS A 125 -12.90 9.34 4.07
N ALA A 126 -14.08 9.74 3.62
CA ALA A 126 -14.81 10.94 4.06
C ALA A 126 -16.24 10.54 4.44
N PRO A 127 -16.53 10.22 5.70
CA PRO A 127 -17.85 9.69 6.09
C PRO A 127 -18.97 10.74 6.04
N HIS A 128 -18.65 12.01 6.27
CA HIS A 128 -19.65 13.06 6.42
C HIS A 128 -19.13 14.43 5.94
N VAL A 129 -20.07 15.36 5.77
CA VAL A 129 -19.79 16.77 5.46
C VAL A 129 -20.49 17.62 6.49
N THR A 130 -19.77 18.59 7.05
CA THR A 130 -20.34 19.57 7.99
C THR A 130 -20.66 20.87 7.26
N LEU A 131 -21.92 21.28 7.31
CA LEU A 131 -22.40 22.55 6.74
C LEU A 131 -22.67 23.56 7.86
N ARG A 132 -22.22 24.79 7.66
CA ARG A 132 -22.63 25.97 8.43
C ARG A 132 -23.34 26.93 7.51
N ALA A 133 -24.62 27.21 7.76
CA ALA A 133 -25.40 28.23 7.05
C ALA A 133 -25.50 29.47 7.93
N PHE A 134 -24.87 30.55 7.51
CA PHE A 134 -24.93 31.86 8.14
C PHE A 134 -26.19 32.62 7.70
N GLY A 135 -26.67 33.50 8.56
CA GLY A 135 -27.66 34.49 8.16
C GLY A 135 -27.02 35.62 7.32
N PRO A 136 -27.82 36.57 6.83
CA PRO A 136 -27.35 37.67 5.99
C PRO A 136 -26.25 38.53 6.61
N LEU A 137 -26.28 38.72 7.94
CA LEU A 137 -25.33 39.53 8.71
C LEU A 137 -24.08 38.74 9.13
N TRP A 138 -24.07 37.43 8.91
CA TRP A 138 -22.99 36.53 9.35
C TRP A 138 -22.70 36.61 10.85
N LEU A 139 -23.72 36.79 11.71
CA LEU A 139 -23.58 36.81 13.17
C LEU A 139 -23.75 35.41 13.75
N ALA A 140 -24.74 34.68 13.26
CA ALA A 140 -25.09 33.34 13.70
C ALA A 140 -25.17 32.37 12.52
N ALA A 141 -24.90 31.09 12.80
CA ALA A 141 -25.06 30.02 11.84
C ALA A 141 -25.83 28.83 12.40
N ARG A 142 -26.65 28.23 11.53
CA ARG A 142 -27.12 26.86 11.70
C ARG A 142 -25.99 25.93 11.29
N GLN A 143 -25.72 24.89 12.07
CA GLN A 143 -24.71 23.88 11.75
C GLN A 143 -25.39 22.51 11.70
N ARG A 144 -25.05 21.70 10.70
CA ARG A 144 -25.49 20.32 10.58
C ARG A 144 -24.42 19.49 9.90
N THR A 145 -24.19 18.29 10.42
CA THR A 145 -23.37 17.27 9.77
C THR A 145 -24.28 16.31 9.05
N LEU A 146 -24.02 16.08 7.76
CA LEU A 146 -24.79 15.21 6.90
C LEU A 146 -23.92 14.02 6.46
N PRO A 147 -24.45 12.78 6.47
CA PRO A 147 -23.74 11.65 5.90
C PRO A 147 -23.57 11.86 4.40
N CYS A 148 -22.35 11.69 3.91
CA CYS A 148 -22.01 11.79 2.50
C CYS A 148 -20.74 10.95 2.29
N PRO A 149 -20.87 9.61 2.44
CA PRO A 149 -19.73 8.71 2.46
C PRO A 149 -18.99 8.77 1.14
N GLY A 150 -17.68 8.97 1.23
CA GLY A 150 -16.76 8.93 0.10
C GLY A 150 -15.51 8.14 0.45
N ALA A 151 -14.88 7.56 -0.55
CA ALA A 151 -13.57 6.91 -0.40
C ALA A 151 -12.71 7.17 -1.64
N VAL A 152 -11.42 7.37 -1.43
CA VAL A 152 -10.40 7.35 -2.48
C VAL A 152 -9.44 6.22 -2.19
N ARG A 153 -9.20 5.37 -3.19
CA ARG A 153 -8.21 4.31 -3.09
C ARG A 153 -6.85 4.84 -3.53
N VAL A 154 -5.91 4.83 -2.59
CA VAL A 154 -4.53 5.25 -2.80
C VAL A 154 -3.67 4.00 -2.98
N LEU A 155 -3.19 3.80 -4.21
CA LEU A 155 -2.38 2.67 -4.60
C LEU A 155 -0.94 2.82 -4.10
N PRO A 156 -0.26 1.71 -3.74
CA PRO A 156 1.14 1.74 -3.38
C PRO A 156 1.98 2.34 -4.52
N PRO A 157 3.02 3.13 -4.20
CA PRO A 157 4.00 3.52 -5.19
C PRO A 157 4.78 2.30 -5.70
N PHE A 158 5.44 2.46 -6.85
CA PHE A 158 6.33 1.43 -7.40
C PHE A 158 7.65 2.06 -7.83
N HIS A 159 8.38 2.64 -6.87
CA HIS A 159 9.63 3.36 -7.14
C HIS A 159 10.71 2.43 -7.70
N SER A 160 10.74 1.20 -7.21
CA SER A 160 11.68 0.16 -7.63
C SER A 160 11.50 -0.30 -9.09
N ARG A 161 10.42 0.09 -9.79
CA ARG A 161 10.19 -0.14 -11.23
C ARG A 161 11.37 0.30 -12.10
N ARG A 162 12.10 1.34 -11.70
CA ARG A 162 13.30 1.84 -12.39
C ARG A 162 14.38 0.78 -12.59
N HIS A 163 14.42 -0.25 -11.74
CA HIS A 163 15.39 -1.34 -11.84
C HIS A 163 14.98 -2.43 -12.84
N LEU A 164 13.71 -2.50 -13.26
CA LEU A 164 13.24 -3.57 -14.15
C LEU A 164 14.03 -3.68 -15.47
N PRO A 165 14.32 -2.59 -16.21
CA PRO A 165 15.01 -2.72 -17.51
C PRO A 165 16.38 -3.40 -17.41
N SER A 166 17.18 -3.04 -16.40
CA SER A 166 18.52 -3.63 -16.21
C SER A 166 18.44 -5.08 -15.72
N LYS A 167 17.53 -5.39 -14.80
CA LYS A 167 17.31 -6.75 -14.29
C LYS A 167 16.79 -7.69 -15.38
N LEU A 168 15.84 -7.23 -16.21
CA LEU A 168 15.32 -8.00 -17.34
C LEU A 168 16.37 -8.25 -18.42
N ARG A 169 17.26 -7.28 -18.68
CA ARG A 169 18.39 -7.50 -19.60
C ARG A 169 19.30 -8.62 -19.08
N LYS A 170 19.64 -8.60 -17.80
CA LYS A 170 20.45 -9.63 -17.17
C LYS A 170 19.79 -11.03 -17.22
N LEU A 171 18.47 -11.11 -17.04
CA LEU A 171 17.72 -12.36 -17.23
C LEU A 171 17.81 -12.87 -18.67
N ARG A 172 17.59 -12.00 -19.66
CA ARG A 172 17.69 -12.38 -21.09
C ARG A 172 19.08 -12.86 -21.47
N GLU A 173 20.13 -12.24 -20.92
CA GLU A 173 21.50 -12.69 -21.11
C GLU A 173 21.73 -14.08 -20.52
N LEU A 174 21.16 -14.37 -19.35
CA LEU A 174 21.23 -15.69 -18.72
C LEU A 174 20.46 -16.73 -19.54
N ASP A 175 19.24 -16.42 -19.97
CA ASP A 175 18.41 -17.32 -20.78
C ASP A 175 19.05 -17.59 -22.14
N GLY A 176 19.65 -16.56 -22.76
CA GLY A 176 20.40 -16.70 -24.01
C GLY A 176 21.64 -17.58 -23.85
N LYS A 177 22.41 -17.39 -22.78
CA LYS A 177 23.58 -18.25 -22.48
C LYS A 177 23.17 -19.68 -22.15
N ALA A 178 22.10 -19.88 -21.40
CA ALA A 178 21.56 -21.20 -21.09
C ALA A 178 21.03 -21.92 -22.35
N ALA A 179 20.35 -21.21 -23.25
CA ALA A 179 19.87 -21.75 -24.52
C ALA A 179 21.01 -22.16 -25.48
N VAL A 180 22.18 -21.52 -25.39
CA VAL A 180 23.37 -21.88 -26.18
C VAL A 180 24.11 -23.09 -25.59
N GLN A 181 24.05 -23.28 -24.27
CA GLN A 181 24.77 -24.36 -23.57
C GLN A 181 23.99 -25.68 -23.49
N ILE A 182 22.66 -25.66 -23.58
CA ILE A 182 21.84 -26.88 -23.45
C ILE A 182 21.43 -27.40 -24.83
N ARG A 183 22.30 -28.20 -25.45
CA ARG A 183 21.89 -29.23 -26.42
C ARG A 183 21.66 -30.54 -25.65
N GLY A 184 20.47 -30.71 -25.05
CA GLY A 184 20.10 -31.97 -24.37
C GLY A 184 18.92 -31.89 -23.38
N ALA A 185 18.05 -32.92 -23.43
CA ALA A 185 16.97 -33.34 -22.52
C ALA A 185 16.22 -32.27 -21.70
N GLY A 186 15.48 -31.39 -22.39
CA GLY A 186 14.30 -30.78 -21.79
C GLY A 186 13.17 -31.78 -21.53
N THR A 187 12.12 -31.37 -20.83
CA THR A 187 10.86 -32.15 -20.65
C THR A 187 9.71 -31.59 -21.47
N GLU A 188 9.83 -30.35 -21.97
CA GLU A 188 8.81 -29.71 -22.82
C GLU A 188 9.14 -29.96 -24.29
N PHE A 189 8.18 -30.45 -25.07
CA PHE A 189 8.37 -30.68 -26.50
C PHE A 189 8.68 -29.35 -27.21
N ASP A 190 9.80 -29.29 -27.92
CA ASP A 190 10.18 -28.09 -28.69
C ASP A 190 9.72 -28.23 -30.15
N SER A 191 10.31 -29.19 -30.87
CA SER A 191 10.02 -29.43 -32.28
C SER A 191 10.37 -30.86 -32.69
N LEU A 192 9.95 -31.25 -33.89
CA LEU A 192 10.43 -32.47 -34.55
C LEU A 192 11.56 -32.10 -35.49
N ARG A 193 12.68 -32.82 -35.41
CA ARG A 193 13.77 -32.73 -36.40
C ARG A 193 14.10 -34.10 -36.97
N ASP A 194 14.75 -34.10 -38.13
CA ASP A 194 15.26 -35.33 -38.72
C ASP A 194 16.36 -35.94 -37.84
N TYR A 195 16.30 -37.26 -37.68
CA TYR A 195 17.26 -38.05 -36.94
C TYR A 195 18.64 -37.97 -37.59
N VAL A 196 19.66 -37.73 -36.78
CA VAL A 196 21.07 -37.80 -37.20
C VAL A 196 21.76 -38.90 -36.40
N ARG A 197 22.69 -39.63 -37.04
CA ARG A 197 23.48 -40.64 -36.33
C ARG A 197 24.20 -39.99 -35.13
N GLY A 198 23.93 -40.51 -33.94
CA GLY A 198 24.38 -39.94 -32.67
C GLY A 198 23.24 -39.47 -31.77
N ASP A 199 22.02 -39.31 -32.31
CA ASP A 199 20.83 -39.08 -31.51
C ASP A 199 20.40 -40.32 -30.72
N ASP A 200 19.88 -40.13 -29.50
CA ASP A 200 19.34 -41.21 -28.69
C ASP A 200 18.08 -41.79 -29.35
N VAL A 201 18.10 -43.10 -29.60
CA VAL A 201 17.00 -43.87 -30.22
C VAL A 201 15.71 -43.76 -29.40
N ARG A 202 15.79 -43.53 -28.08
CA ARG A 202 14.61 -43.31 -27.21
C ARG A 202 13.86 -42.01 -27.51
N SER A 203 14.51 -41.06 -28.17
CA SER A 203 13.89 -39.77 -28.55
C SER A 203 13.12 -39.82 -29.88
N ILE A 204 13.14 -40.96 -30.58
CA ILE A 204 12.42 -41.15 -31.83
C ILE A 204 10.91 -41.14 -31.58
N ASP A 205 10.20 -40.27 -32.31
CA ASP A 205 8.74 -40.30 -32.34
C ASP A 205 8.28 -41.25 -33.43
N TRP A 206 7.99 -42.49 -33.07
CA TRP A 206 7.52 -43.51 -34.00
C TRP A 206 6.20 -43.12 -34.68
N ARG A 207 5.34 -42.35 -34.00
CA ARG A 207 4.02 -41.94 -34.53
C ARG A 207 4.12 -40.79 -35.54
N ALA A 208 5.09 -39.90 -35.38
CA ALA A 208 5.41 -38.85 -36.34
C ALA A 208 6.23 -39.41 -37.51
N THR A 209 7.15 -40.34 -37.24
CA THR A 209 7.96 -41.06 -38.24
C THR A 209 7.07 -41.84 -39.20
N ALA A 210 6.02 -42.52 -38.70
CA ALA A 210 5.07 -43.25 -39.55
C ALA A 210 4.30 -42.37 -40.57
N ARG A 211 4.35 -41.04 -40.43
CA ARG A 211 3.67 -40.08 -41.30
C ARG A 211 4.64 -39.25 -42.15
N ARG A 212 5.93 -39.54 -42.11
CA ARG A 212 6.99 -38.83 -42.85
C ARG A 212 7.89 -39.84 -43.57
N SER A 213 8.63 -39.36 -44.56
CA SER A 213 9.59 -40.17 -45.32
C SER A 213 10.94 -40.36 -44.62
N ALA A 214 11.15 -39.74 -43.45
CA ALA A 214 12.38 -39.79 -42.67
C ALA A 214 12.09 -40.01 -41.18
N VAL A 215 13.05 -40.65 -40.49
CA VAL A 215 13.00 -40.84 -39.02
C VAL A 215 13.11 -39.49 -38.34
N VAL A 216 12.17 -39.18 -37.46
CA VAL A 216 12.15 -37.91 -36.71
C VAL A 216 12.32 -38.14 -35.23
N VAL A 217 13.11 -37.26 -34.60
CA VAL A 217 13.33 -37.22 -33.15
C VAL A 217 12.65 -36.01 -32.54
N ARG A 218 12.13 -36.16 -31.33
CA ARG A 218 11.64 -35.05 -30.51
C ARG A 218 12.83 -34.28 -29.95
N THR A 219 12.91 -33.00 -30.25
CA THR A 219 13.75 -32.09 -29.47
C THR A 219 12.95 -31.57 -28.30
N TRP A 220 13.63 -31.43 -27.17
CA TRP A 220 13.02 -31.02 -25.92
C TRP A 220 13.68 -29.73 -25.43
N ARG A 221 12.88 -28.77 -24.96
CA ARG A 221 13.35 -27.54 -24.33
C ARG A 221 13.24 -27.65 -22.80
N PRO A 222 14.19 -27.04 -22.06
CA PRO A 222 14.08 -26.95 -20.61
C PRO A 222 12.75 -26.32 -20.21
N GLU A 223 12.09 -26.93 -19.23
CA GLU A 223 10.80 -26.47 -18.70
C GLU A 223 10.89 -25.04 -18.19
N ARG A 224 10.00 -24.18 -18.70
CA ARG A 224 9.95 -22.74 -18.36
C ARG A 224 9.02 -22.40 -17.19
N ASP A 225 8.33 -23.39 -16.62
CA ASP A 225 7.21 -23.14 -15.71
C ASP A 225 7.60 -23.15 -14.22
N ARG A 226 8.70 -22.47 -13.89
CA ARG A 226 9.13 -22.34 -12.49
C ARG A 226 8.14 -21.47 -11.72
N ARG A 227 7.99 -21.75 -10.44
CA ARG A 227 6.98 -21.08 -9.61
C ARG A 227 7.60 -20.28 -8.48
N VAL A 228 7.17 -19.04 -8.35
CA VAL A 228 7.57 -18.09 -7.31
C VAL A 228 6.37 -17.75 -6.46
N VAL A 229 6.43 -18.10 -5.18
CA VAL A 229 5.41 -17.81 -4.18
C VAL A 229 5.93 -16.72 -3.25
N ILE A 230 5.27 -15.57 -3.21
CA ILE A 230 5.64 -14.42 -2.39
C ILE A 230 4.64 -14.30 -1.25
N MET A 231 5.11 -14.43 -0.01
CA MET A 231 4.36 -14.12 1.20
C MET A 231 4.76 -12.74 1.71
N LEU A 232 3.77 -11.89 1.99
CA LEU A 232 3.96 -10.63 2.69
C LEU A 232 3.38 -10.70 4.10
N ASP A 233 4.23 -10.50 5.11
CA ASP A 233 3.82 -10.38 6.51
C ASP A 233 2.97 -9.11 6.71
N THR A 234 1.75 -9.26 7.21
CA THR A 234 0.85 -8.15 7.59
C THR A 234 0.60 -8.05 9.09
N SER A 235 1.39 -8.73 9.90
CA SER A 235 1.29 -8.77 11.36
C SER A 235 1.87 -7.51 12.01
N ARG A 236 1.93 -7.51 13.36
CA ARG A 236 2.38 -6.35 14.14
C ARG A 236 3.80 -5.94 13.80
N THR A 237 4.64 -6.89 13.40
CA THR A 237 6.05 -6.66 13.10
C THR A 237 6.21 -5.91 11.78
N ALA A 238 5.21 -5.96 10.90
CA ALA A 238 5.14 -5.14 9.69
C ALA A 238 4.72 -3.68 9.98
N ALA A 239 4.27 -3.38 11.20
CA ALA A 239 3.85 -2.03 11.63
C ALA A 239 5.00 -1.12 12.07
N ALA A 240 6.21 -1.68 12.26
CA ALA A 240 7.39 -0.90 12.60
C ALA A 240 7.61 0.22 11.58
N ARG A 241 7.84 1.45 12.04
CA ARG A 241 8.10 2.61 11.17
C ARG A 241 9.58 2.64 10.81
N ILE A 242 9.89 2.56 9.53
CA ILE A 242 11.22 2.64 8.93
C ILE A 242 11.20 3.83 7.98
N ASP A 243 12.06 4.83 8.15
CA ASP A 243 12.08 6.06 7.32
C ASP A 243 10.68 6.68 7.08
N ASP A 244 9.89 6.80 8.15
CA ASP A 244 8.51 7.34 8.17
C ASP A 244 7.39 6.53 7.48
N GLU A 245 7.70 5.37 6.92
CA GLU A 245 6.71 4.43 6.40
C GLU A 245 6.67 3.13 7.23
N PRO A 246 5.52 2.42 7.29
CA PRO A 246 5.52 1.06 7.82
C PRO A 246 6.45 0.16 7.01
N ARG A 247 7.16 -0.75 7.67
CA ARG A 247 7.96 -1.82 7.04
C ARG A 247 7.18 -2.58 5.94
N LEU A 248 5.87 -2.72 6.13
CA LEU A 248 4.95 -3.29 5.15
C LEU A 248 5.08 -2.65 3.75
N ASP A 249 5.29 -1.33 3.66
CA ASP A 249 5.33 -0.58 2.40
C ASP A 249 6.57 -0.94 1.59
N THR A 250 7.73 -1.02 2.25
CA THR A 250 8.95 -1.55 1.64
C THR A 250 8.75 -3.01 1.18
N GLY A 251 8.07 -3.84 1.98
CA GLY A 251 7.71 -5.20 1.61
C GLY A 251 6.84 -5.24 0.34
N ILE A 252 5.84 -4.35 0.23
CA ILE A 252 5.01 -4.19 -0.97
C ILE A 252 5.88 -3.85 -2.19
N GLU A 253 6.82 -2.90 -2.08
CA GLU A 253 7.71 -2.54 -3.19
C GLU A 253 8.60 -3.71 -3.63
N ALA A 254 9.12 -4.49 -2.67
CA ALA A 254 9.94 -5.66 -2.94
C ALA A 254 9.13 -6.77 -3.63
N ALA A 255 7.91 -7.02 -3.16
CA ALA A 255 6.97 -7.96 -3.77
C ALA A 255 6.62 -7.55 -5.21
N LEU A 256 6.29 -6.28 -5.45
CA LEU A 256 5.95 -5.76 -6.77
C LEU A 256 7.11 -5.91 -7.76
N LEU A 257 8.34 -5.54 -7.35
CA LEU A 257 9.50 -5.67 -8.23
C LEU A 257 9.78 -7.13 -8.56
N LEU A 258 9.82 -7.99 -7.54
CA LEU A 258 10.13 -9.41 -7.74
C LEU A 258 9.06 -10.09 -8.60
N ALA A 259 7.78 -9.84 -8.32
CA ALA A 259 6.68 -10.46 -9.06
C ALA A 259 6.71 -10.08 -10.54
N VAL A 260 6.86 -8.80 -10.86
CA VAL A 260 6.93 -8.35 -12.27
C VAL A 260 8.20 -8.86 -12.95
N LEU A 261 9.31 -8.94 -12.23
CA LEU A 261 10.56 -9.48 -12.76
C LEU A 261 10.44 -10.97 -13.07
N ALA A 262 9.89 -11.76 -12.15
CA ALA A 262 9.71 -13.20 -12.29
C ALA A 262 8.70 -13.55 -13.40
N GLU A 263 7.55 -12.87 -13.43
CA GLU A 263 6.53 -13.04 -14.48
C GLU A 263 7.12 -12.79 -15.88
N ARG A 264 7.84 -11.68 -16.05
CA ARG A 264 8.50 -11.37 -17.33
C ARG A 264 9.70 -12.26 -17.62
N GLY A 265 10.26 -12.90 -16.59
CA GLY A 265 11.27 -13.95 -16.71
C GLY A 265 10.68 -15.32 -17.09
N GLY A 266 9.36 -15.41 -17.30
CA GLY A 266 8.66 -16.64 -17.69
C GLY A 266 8.16 -17.49 -16.53
N ASP A 267 8.36 -17.06 -15.28
CA ASP A 267 7.96 -17.85 -14.11
C ASP A 267 6.52 -17.54 -13.71
N ARG A 268 5.81 -18.54 -13.18
CA ARG A 268 4.50 -18.34 -12.54
C ARG A 268 4.68 -17.71 -11.17
N VAL A 269 4.02 -16.59 -10.96
CA VAL A 269 4.03 -15.87 -9.68
C VAL A 269 2.70 -16.02 -8.98
N ASP A 270 2.76 -16.31 -7.69
CA ASP A 270 1.66 -16.20 -6.75
C ASP A 270 2.06 -15.33 -5.57
N PHE A 271 1.13 -14.50 -5.14
CA PHE A 271 1.29 -13.60 -4.02
C PHE A 271 0.17 -13.83 -3.01
N PHE A 272 0.52 -13.80 -1.74
CA PHE A 272 -0.45 -13.67 -0.67
C PHE A 272 0.09 -12.83 0.50
N ALA A 273 -0.78 -12.05 1.09
CA ALA A 273 -0.51 -11.30 2.33
C ALA A 273 -1.13 -12.06 3.50
N PHE A 274 -0.37 -12.24 4.59
CA PHE A 274 -0.76 -13.15 5.67
C PHE A 274 -0.31 -12.65 7.05
N ASP A 275 -1.19 -12.87 8.03
CA ASP A 275 -0.94 -12.72 9.46
C ASP A 275 -1.38 -14.02 10.16
N ARG A 276 -2.67 -14.15 10.48
CA ARG A 276 -3.36 -15.38 10.88
C ARG A 276 -4.39 -15.82 9.83
N ARG A 277 -4.75 -14.90 8.93
CA ARG A 277 -5.65 -15.12 7.81
C ARG A 277 -5.06 -14.51 6.55
N THR A 278 -5.47 -15.03 5.39
CA THR A 278 -5.08 -14.42 4.13
C THR A 278 -5.80 -13.08 3.95
N ARG A 279 -5.04 -12.01 3.76
CA ARG A 279 -5.52 -10.62 3.62
C ARG A 279 -5.67 -10.15 2.19
N GLY A 280 -4.91 -10.75 1.28
CA GLY A 280 -4.94 -10.46 -0.14
C GLY A 280 -4.22 -11.54 -0.91
N ARG A 281 -4.63 -11.77 -2.16
CA ARG A 281 -3.98 -12.71 -3.08
C ARG A 281 -3.95 -12.10 -4.47
N ALA A 282 -2.92 -12.47 -5.23
CA ALA A 282 -2.84 -12.20 -6.67
C ALA A 282 -1.99 -13.31 -7.30
N GLY A 283 -2.18 -13.57 -8.59
CA GLY A 283 -1.41 -14.60 -9.26
C GLY A 283 -1.41 -14.45 -10.77
N SER A 284 -0.29 -14.79 -11.38
CA SER A 284 -0.05 -14.73 -12.83
C SER A 284 -1.00 -15.64 -13.64
N ALA A 285 -1.50 -16.72 -13.04
CA ALA A 285 -2.47 -17.62 -13.66
C ALA A 285 -3.88 -16.99 -13.78
N SER A 286 -4.17 -15.94 -13.01
CA SER A 286 -5.46 -15.27 -13.05
C SER A 286 -5.56 -14.35 -14.27
N LYS A 287 -6.74 -14.29 -14.91
CA LYS A 287 -6.96 -13.43 -16.08
C LYS A 287 -6.63 -11.97 -15.78
N GLY A 288 -5.81 -11.35 -16.62
CA GLY A 288 -5.49 -9.92 -16.58
C GLY A 288 -4.01 -9.63 -16.31
N ASN A 289 -3.69 -8.35 -16.11
CA ASN A 289 -2.32 -7.91 -15.83
C ASN A 289 -1.96 -8.13 -14.35
N LEU A 290 -0.95 -8.97 -14.07
CA LEU A 290 -0.48 -9.29 -12.72
C LEU A 290 -0.16 -8.04 -11.89
N LEU A 291 0.50 -7.04 -12.49
CA LEU A 291 0.83 -5.81 -11.78
C LEU A 291 -0.43 -5.09 -11.27
N GLY A 292 -1.48 -5.03 -12.10
CA GLY A 292 -2.76 -4.44 -11.72
C GLY A 292 -3.43 -5.22 -10.58
N GLN A 293 -3.39 -6.55 -10.63
CA GLN A 293 -3.94 -7.40 -9.57
C GLN A 293 -3.19 -7.23 -8.25
N LEU A 294 -1.85 -7.24 -8.27
CA LEU A 294 -1.01 -7.03 -7.08
C LEU A 294 -1.28 -5.67 -6.44
N VAL A 295 -1.26 -4.60 -7.25
CA VAL A 295 -1.49 -3.23 -6.75
C VAL A 295 -2.87 -3.08 -6.12
N GLN A 296 -3.91 -3.70 -6.69
CA GLN A 296 -5.26 -3.69 -6.09
C GLN A 296 -5.35 -4.55 -4.82
N ALA A 297 -4.72 -5.72 -4.80
CA ALA A 297 -4.70 -6.60 -3.63
C ALA A 297 -3.88 -6.00 -2.47
N MET A 298 -2.84 -5.24 -2.77
CA MET A 298 -1.94 -4.62 -1.80
C MET A 298 -2.42 -3.26 -1.29
N ALA A 299 -3.21 -2.54 -2.08
CA ALA A 299 -3.71 -1.21 -1.69
C ALA A 299 -4.41 -1.17 -0.31
N PRO A 300 -5.35 -2.08 0.03
CA PRO A 300 -6.04 -2.03 1.33
C PRO A 300 -5.24 -2.68 2.48
N LEU A 301 -4.03 -3.18 2.23
CA LEU A 301 -3.25 -3.85 3.26
C LEU A 301 -2.68 -2.83 4.25
N GLU A 302 -3.08 -2.97 5.51
CA GLU A 302 -2.49 -2.28 6.65
C GLU A 302 -1.97 -3.33 7.65
N PRO A 303 -0.89 -3.03 8.40
CA PRO A 303 -0.40 -3.93 9.44
C PRO A 303 -1.45 -4.07 10.54
N GLU A 304 -1.76 -5.31 10.94
CA GLU A 304 -2.62 -5.59 12.08
C GLU A 304 -1.77 -5.87 13.32
N LEU A 305 -2.14 -5.32 14.48
CA LEU A 305 -1.36 -5.46 15.73
C LEU A 305 -1.57 -6.84 16.39
N ILE A 306 -1.39 -7.91 15.62
CA ILE A 306 -1.47 -9.32 16.01
C ILE A 306 -0.17 -10.03 15.60
N GLU A 307 0.11 -11.19 16.19
CA GLU A 307 1.23 -12.04 15.76
C GLU A 307 0.87 -12.86 14.52
N LEU A 308 1.88 -13.11 13.68
CA LEU A 308 1.78 -14.01 12.52
C LEU A 308 1.70 -15.48 12.99
N ASP A 309 0.77 -16.24 12.41
CA ASP A 309 0.63 -17.67 12.69
C ASP A 309 1.50 -18.51 11.73
N TRP A 310 2.74 -18.74 12.15
CA TRP A 310 3.74 -19.48 11.38
C TRP A 310 3.30 -20.89 11.02
N SER A 311 2.48 -21.54 11.86
CA SER A 311 2.06 -22.93 11.67
C SER A 311 1.20 -23.13 10.42
N GLN A 312 0.46 -22.08 10.00
CA GLN A 312 -0.43 -22.13 8.85
C GLN A 312 0.28 -21.82 7.53
N VAL A 313 1.45 -21.16 7.56
CA VAL A 313 2.17 -20.70 6.37
C VAL A 313 2.48 -21.85 5.39
N PRO A 314 3.02 -23.02 5.82
CA PRO A 314 3.25 -24.13 4.90
C PRO A 314 1.98 -24.65 4.24
N GLY A 315 0.84 -24.63 4.96
CA GLY A 315 -0.46 -25.00 4.41
C GLY A 315 -0.92 -24.04 3.32
N GLN A 316 -0.77 -22.72 3.53
CA GLN A 316 -1.09 -21.71 2.52
C GLN A 316 -0.23 -21.84 1.26
N ILE A 317 1.06 -22.11 1.41
CA ILE A 317 1.98 -22.32 0.29
C ILE A 317 1.58 -23.58 -0.49
N ARG A 318 1.28 -24.71 0.19
CA ARG A 318 0.82 -25.94 -0.47
C ARG A 318 -0.48 -25.77 -1.24
N GLN A 319 -1.40 -24.93 -0.75
CA GLN A 319 -2.64 -24.60 -1.47
C GLN A 319 -2.39 -23.79 -2.74
N LEU A 320 -1.31 -23.00 -2.78
CA LEU A 320 -0.89 -22.28 -3.99
C LEU A 320 -0.17 -23.21 -4.94
N SER A 321 0.82 -23.96 -4.45
CA SER A 321 1.73 -24.78 -5.23
C SER A 321 1.91 -26.17 -4.64
N ALA A 322 1.63 -27.20 -5.45
CA ALA A 322 1.95 -28.58 -5.11
C ALA A 322 3.41 -28.97 -5.46
N HIS A 323 4.13 -28.11 -6.20
CA HIS A 323 5.47 -28.41 -6.70
C HIS A 323 6.55 -27.59 -5.99
N ARG A 324 7.80 -28.04 -6.13
CA ARG A 324 8.97 -27.27 -5.71
C ARG A 324 8.90 -25.87 -6.32
N SER A 325 9.11 -24.87 -5.49
CA SER A 325 8.88 -23.46 -5.81
C SER A 325 9.95 -22.63 -5.12
N LEU A 326 10.18 -21.42 -5.61
CA LEU A 326 10.85 -20.37 -4.86
C LEU A 326 9.83 -19.73 -3.91
N VAL A 327 10.01 -19.92 -2.61
CA VAL A 327 9.19 -19.27 -1.59
C VAL A 327 9.94 -18.06 -1.04
N VAL A 328 9.33 -16.89 -1.14
CA VAL A 328 9.91 -15.63 -0.69
C VAL A 328 9.07 -15.09 0.44
N LEU A 329 9.67 -15.01 1.63
CA LEU A 329 9.03 -14.54 2.84
C LEU A 329 9.49 -13.10 3.10
N LEU A 330 8.60 -12.14 2.91
CA LEU A 330 8.84 -10.72 3.24
C LEU A 330 8.40 -10.49 4.68
N THR A 331 9.35 -10.67 5.60
CA THR A 331 9.11 -10.70 7.05
C THR A 331 10.36 -10.21 7.80
N PRO A 332 10.21 -9.59 8.98
CA PRO A 332 11.36 -9.11 9.73
C PRO A 332 12.20 -10.24 10.32
N LEU A 333 13.45 -9.89 10.67
CA LEU A 333 14.41 -10.75 11.38
C LEU A 333 14.61 -10.30 12.84
N ASP A 334 13.83 -9.31 13.30
CA ASP A 334 14.02 -8.72 14.63
C ASP A 334 13.59 -9.69 15.73
N SER A 335 14.31 -9.67 16.85
CA SER A 335 14.19 -10.61 17.97
C SER A 335 12.91 -10.41 18.80
N GLY A 336 12.37 -11.53 19.32
CA GLY A 336 11.24 -11.60 20.26
C GLY A 336 10.28 -12.76 20.02
N ALA A 337 10.11 -13.19 18.76
CA ALA A 337 9.22 -14.27 18.30
C ALA A 337 9.73 -15.13 17.09
N PRO A 338 10.84 -14.82 16.38
CA PRO A 338 11.32 -15.65 15.26
C PRO A 338 11.82 -17.05 15.67
N GLU A 339 12.42 -17.19 16.86
CA GLU A 339 12.95 -18.47 17.34
C GLU A 339 11.82 -19.49 17.59
N GLU A 340 10.65 -19.01 18.03
CA GLU A 340 9.49 -19.86 18.32
C GLU A 340 8.70 -20.25 17.05
N GLY A 341 8.90 -19.56 15.92
CA GLY A 341 8.04 -19.74 14.74
C GLY A 341 8.73 -19.70 13.37
N LEU A 342 9.49 -18.64 13.06
CA LEU A 342 10.12 -18.48 11.74
C LEU A 342 11.16 -19.57 11.47
N LEU A 343 12.05 -19.85 12.42
CA LEU A 343 13.15 -20.81 12.20
C LEU A 343 12.63 -22.24 11.93
N PRO A 344 11.76 -22.85 12.77
CA PRO A 344 11.22 -24.18 12.50
C PRO A 344 10.43 -24.24 11.19
N MET A 345 9.62 -23.22 10.91
CA MET A 345 8.80 -23.14 9.70
C MET A 345 9.66 -23.01 8.44
N ALA A 346 10.67 -22.12 8.46
CA ALA A 346 11.58 -21.92 7.32
C ALA A 346 12.42 -23.18 7.04
N SER A 347 12.88 -23.87 8.10
CA SER A 347 13.56 -25.17 7.98
C SER A 347 12.65 -26.22 7.34
N GLN A 348 11.39 -26.32 7.76
CA GLN A 348 10.40 -27.23 7.16
C GLN A 348 10.18 -26.92 5.67
N LEU A 349 10.04 -25.64 5.30
CA LEU A 349 9.86 -25.24 3.90
C LEU A 349 11.10 -25.52 3.05
N ALA A 350 12.31 -25.33 3.60
CA ALA A 350 13.58 -25.53 2.89
C ALA A 350 13.80 -26.99 2.46
N GLN A 351 13.13 -27.94 3.11
CA GLN A 351 13.15 -29.36 2.71
C GLN A 351 12.53 -29.58 1.32
N GLN A 352 11.54 -28.77 0.94
CA GLN A 352 10.76 -28.97 -0.30
C GLN A 352 10.95 -27.84 -1.31
N HIS A 353 11.24 -26.63 -0.83
CA HIS A 353 11.29 -25.40 -1.62
C HIS A 353 12.66 -24.74 -1.53
N VAL A 354 12.96 -23.84 -2.47
CA VAL A 354 14.03 -22.86 -2.23
C VAL A 354 13.40 -21.71 -1.46
N VAL A 355 13.90 -21.44 -0.26
CA VAL A 355 13.34 -20.39 0.61
C VAL A 355 14.27 -19.18 0.62
N VAL A 356 13.68 -18.01 0.43
CA VAL A 356 14.33 -16.71 0.62
C VAL A 356 13.57 -15.96 1.70
N VAL A 357 14.27 -15.54 2.75
CA VAL A 357 13.75 -14.57 3.72
C VAL A 357 14.31 -13.21 3.35
N ALA A 358 13.42 -12.28 3.02
CA ALA A 358 13.76 -10.90 2.70
C ALA A 358 13.22 -9.98 3.79
N SER A 359 14.11 -9.20 4.38
CA SER A 359 13.84 -8.44 5.59
C SER A 359 14.41 -7.03 5.50
N VAL A 360 13.61 -6.07 5.96
CA VAL A 360 13.99 -4.65 5.96
C VAL A 360 14.82 -4.36 7.21
N ARG A 361 16.02 -3.83 7.01
CA ARG A 361 16.86 -3.27 8.08
C ARG A 361 16.51 -1.81 8.30
N ASP A 362 16.36 -1.43 9.56
CA ASP A 362 16.18 -0.02 9.92
C ASP A 362 17.51 0.75 9.81
N PRO A 363 17.63 1.75 8.92
CA PRO A 363 18.85 2.57 8.82
C PRO A 363 19.12 3.38 10.11
N MET A 364 18.09 3.64 10.93
CA MET A 364 18.24 4.33 12.21
C MET A 364 19.13 3.54 13.18
N LEU A 365 19.17 2.21 13.08
CA LEU A 365 20.10 1.41 13.90
C LEU A 365 21.56 1.76 13.57
N GLY A 366 21.87 1.95 12.28
CA GLY A 366 23.21 2.32 11.83
C GLY A 366 23.60 3.75 12.22
N THR A 367 22.65 4.68 12.32
CA THR A 367 22.90 6.03 12.83
C THR A 367 23.10 6.02 14.34
N MET A 368 22.20 5.35 15.08
CA MET A 368 22.28 5.21 16.54
C MET A 368 23.57 4.54 17.00
N GLN A 369 24.08 3.54 16.27
CA GLN A 369 25.34 2.84 16.58
C GLN A 369 26.57 3.78 16.58
N LYS A 370 26.55 4.83 15.75
CA LYS A 370 27.67 5.77 15.54
C LYS A 370 27.65 6.96 16.49
N GLU A 371 26.48 7.40 16.93
CA GLU A 371 26.34 8.55 17.82
C GLU A 371 26.72 8.20 19.26
N ARG A 372 27.75 8.85 19.82
CA ARG A 372 28.29 8.53 21.16
C ARG A 372 28.69 9.76 21.98
N THR A 373 28.12 10.94 21.69
CA THR A 373 28.55 12.20 22.33
C THR A 373 27.99 12.42 23.74
N THR A 374 26.91 11.72 24.10
CA THR A 374 26.26 11.81 25.42
C THR A 374 26.05 10.43 26.02
N ALA A 375 25.94 10.32 27.34
CA ALA A 375 25.66 9.04 28.01
C ALA A 375 24.37 8.37 27.45
N ALA A 376 23.32 9.15 27.20
CA ALA A 376 22.09 8.65 26.58
C ALA A 376 22.32 8.07 25.18
N GLN A 377 23.16 8.72 24.36
CA GLN A 377 23.54 8.20 23.04
C GLN A 377 24.38 6.93 23.15
N VAL A 378 25.27 6.81 24.14
CA VAL A 378 26.03 5.58 24.36
C VAL A 378 25.10 4.39 24.66
N PHE A 379 24.09 4.57 25.51
CA PHE A 379 23.09 3.52 25.76
C PHE A 379 22.28 3.17 24.50
N ARG A 380 21.89 4.17 23.70
CA ARG A 380 21.21 3.94 22.41
C ARG A 380 22.10 3.20 21.41
N ALA A 381 23.38 3.54 21.32
CA ALA A 381 24.35 2.88 20.48
C ALA A 381 24.54 1.41 20.87
N ALA A 382 24.63 1.13 22.18
CA ALA A 382 24.71 -0.24 22.69
C ALA A 382 23.44 -1.06 22.39
N ALA A 383 22.25 -0.45 22.52
CA ALA A 383 20.99 -1.09 22.16
C ALA A 383 20.90 -1.37 20.65
N ALA A 384 21.34 -0.43 19.81
CA ALA A 384 21.37 -0.60 18.36
C ALA A 384 22.36 -1.71 17.94
N GLU A 385 23.55 -1.75 18.55
CA GLU A 385 24.54 -2.82 18.35
C GLU A 385 23.93 -4.19 18.65
N ARG A 386 23.29 -4.32 19.82
CA ARG A 386 22.64 -5.56 20.24
C ARG A 386 21.57 -6.01 19.24
N ALA A 387 20.71 -5.10 18.80
CA ALA A 387 19.67 -5.41 17.82
C ALA A 387 20.24 -5.90 16.48
N LEU A 388 21.34 -5.29 16.02
CA LEU A 388 22.03 -5.71 14.80
C LEU A 388 22.67 -7.10 14.95
N LEU A 389 23.32 -7.38 16.09
CA LEU A 389 23.92 -8.69 16.38
C LEU A 389 22.88 -9.80 16.48
N GLU A 390 21.76 -9.56 17.18
CA GLU A 390 20.67 -10.53 17.28
C GLU A 390 20.07 -10.85 15.90
N ARG A 391 19.89 -9.82 15.07
CA ARG A 391 19.42 -9.98 13.69
C ARG A 391 20.40 -10.77 12.82
N GLU A 392 21.70 -10.51 12.95
CA GLU A 392 22.74 -11.25 12.23
C GLU A 392 22.78 -12.72 12.67
N ALA A 393 22.62 -13.00 13.96
CA ALA A 393 22.56 -14.36 14.49
C ALA A 393 21.40 -15.16 13.87
N VAL A 394 20.20 -14.58 13.79
CA VAL A 394 19.04 -15.21 13.13
C VAL A 394 19.33 -15.45 11.64
N ALA A 395 19.94 -14.47 10.95
CA ALA A 395 20.30 -14.62 9.54
C ALA A 395 21.32 -15.76 9.31
N ILE A 396 22.30 -15.93 10.19
CA ILE A 396 23.27 -17.03 10.14
C ILE A 396 22.57 -18.37 10.34
N GLN A 397 21.69 -18.50 11.34
CA GLN A 397 20.94 -19.73 11.60
C GLN A 397 20.07 -20.13 10.41
N LEU A 398 19.34 -19.18 9.80
CA LEU A 398 18.55 -19.42 8.59
C LEU A 398 19.44 -19.94 7.44
N ARG A 399 20.61 -19.33 7.22
CA ARG A 399 21.56 -19.78 6.18
C ARG A 399 22.08 -21.19 6.43
N GLN A 400 22.35 -21.55 7.68
CA GLN A 400 22.75 -22.92 8.06
C GLN A 400 21.65 -23.95 7.76
N MET A 401 20.38 -23.54 7.78
CA MET A 401 19.23 -24.36 7.38
C MET A 401 18.97 -24.38 5.86
N GLY A 402 19.87 -23.79 5.05
CA GLY A 402 19.73 -23.73 3.60
C GLY A 402 18.80 -22.62 3.07
N VAL A 403 18.36 -21.71 3.94
CA VAL A 403 17.53 -20.56 3.58
C VAL A 403 18.41 -19.40 3.11
N GLU A 404 18.09 -18.79 1.97
CA GLU A 404 18.76 -17.58 1.52
C GLU A 404 18.20 -16.36 2.28
N VAL A 405 19.08 -15.47 2.77
CA VAL A 405 18.64 -14.29 3.53
C VAL A 405 19.08 -13.02 2.83
N VAL A 406 18.11 -12.17 2.49
CA VAL A 406 18.32 -10.83 1.94
C VAL A 406 17.94 -9.82 3.02
N ASP A 407 18.95 -9.23 3.64
CA ASP A 407 18.79 -8.21 4.68
C ASP A 407 19.34 -6.87 4.18
N ALA A 408 18.47 -5.88 3.99
CA ALA A 408 18.83 -4.59 3.41
C ALA A 408 17.90 -3.45 3.84
N GLU A 409 18.37 -2.22 3.70
CA GLU A 409 17.60 -0.99 3.96
C GLU A 409 16.47 -0.77 2.93
N PRO A 410 15.47 0.09 3.21
CA PRO A 410 14.26 0.20 2.40
C PRO A 410 14.47 0.34 0.89
N HIS A 411 15.33 1.26 0.46
CA HIS A 411 15.59 1.50 -0.97
C HIS A 411 16.48 0.43 -1.63
N GLN A 412 17.16 -0.39 -0.83
CA GLN A 412 18.09 -1.42 -1.28
C GLN A 412 17.43 -2.81 -1.32
N LEU A 413 16.41 -3.06 -0.49
CA LEU A 413 15.79 -4.36 -0.38
C LEU A 413 15.14 -4.83 -1.70
N PRO A 414 14.28 -4.06 -2.39
CA PRO A 414 13.69 -4.51 -3.66
C PRO A 414 14.74 -4.93 -4.71
N PRO A 415 15.76 -4.10 -5.06
CA PRO A 415 16.75 -4.51 -6.05
C PRO A 415 17.67 -5.66 -5.59
N ALA A 416 17.97 -5.76 -4.29
CA ALA A 416 18.76 -6.86 -3.73
C ALA A 416 18.00 -8.20 -3.79
N LEU A 417 16.70 -8.20 -3.50
CA LEU A 417 15.85 -9.38 -3.64
C LEU A 417 15.73 -9.82 -5.10
N ALA A 418 15.59 -8.86 -6.02
CA ALA A 418 15.63 -9.13 -7.46
C ALA A 418 16.97 -9.76 -7.89
N ASP A 419 18.11 -9.30 -7.35
CA ASP A 419 19.42 -9.92 -7.62
C ASP A 419 19.54 -11.33 -7.04
N ALA A 420 19.00 -11.57 -5.84
CA ALA A 420 18.96 -12.89 -5.24
C ALA A 420 18.18 -13.87 -6.13
N TYR A 421 17.00 -13.45 -6.63
CA TYR A 421 16.22 -14.23 -7.59
C TYR A 421 17.02 -14.54 -8.87
N ILE A 422 17.65 -13.54 -9.48
CA ILE A 422 18.46 -13.74 -10.69
C ILE A 422 19.62 -14.70 -10.44
N ARG A 423 20.31 -14.59 -9.29
CA ARG A 423 21.41 -15.47 -8.90
C ARG A 423 20.93 -16.91 -8.70
N LEU A 424 19.80 -17.11 -8.01
CA LEU A 424 19.21 -18.43 -7.83
C LEU A 424 18.78 -19.04 -9.17
N LYS A 425 18.21 -18.23 -10.08
CA LYS A 425 17.83 -18.64 -11.43
C LYS A 425 19.03 -19.07 -12.25
N ALA A 426 20.11 -18.28 -12.21
CA ALA A 426 21.38 -18.56 -12.89
C ALA A 426 22.06 -19.84 -12.36
N ALA A 427 21.96 -20.10 -11.06
CA ALA A 427 22.51 -21.29 -10.43
C ALA A 427 21.70 -22.57 -10.67
N GLY A 428 20.56 -22.49 -11.39
CA GLY A 428 19.68 -23.65 -11.61
C GLY A 428 19.04 -24.19 -10.33
N ARG A 429 18.99 -23.40 -9.26
CA ARG A 429 18.42 -23.82 -7.96
C ARG A 429 16.89 -23.73 -7.93
N LEU A 430 16.29 -22.99 -8.88
CA LEU A 430 14.85 -22.70 -8.97
C LEU A 430 14.06 -23.81 -9.64
#